data_AF-A0A9D5VHU4-F1
#
_entry.id   AF-A0A9D5VHU4-F1
#
_cell.length_a   1.000
_cell.length_b   1.000
_cell.length_c   1.000
_cell.angle_alpha   90.00
_cell.angle_beta   90.00
_cell.angle_gamma   90.00
#
_symmetry.space_group_name_H-M   'P 1'
#
loop_
_entity.id
_entity.type
_entity.pdbx_description
1 polymer ?
#
loop_
_entity_poly.entity_id
_entity_poly.type
_entity_poly.pdbx_seq_one_letter_code
_entity_poly.pdbx_strand_id
1 'polypeptide(L)'
;MKDQKFLESWKKKRRMGFFKFCIKEGMYSWGLFSGITYYFFSSFFNGDTISLKDFVLAISIFLVIGGVLWGPLMWFYCQKHFTDLSGKDFRIDHLVKN
;
A
#
# COMPACT_ATOMS: atom_id res chain seq x y z
N MET A 1 -19.60 10.51 -5.89
CA MET A 1 -18.82 11.42 -5.01
C MET A 1 -17.64 10.73 -4.30
N LYS A 2 -17.80 9.50 -3.76
CA LYS A 2 -16.71 8.75 -3.11
C LYS A 2 -15.56 8.39 -4.07
N ASP A 3 -15.90 8.03 -5.30
CA ASP A 3 -14.91 7.57 -6.30
C ASP A 3 -14.03 8.71 -6.82
N GLN A 4 -14.56 9.93 -6.91
CA GLN A 4 -13.79 11.12 -7.31
C GLN A 4 -12.72 11.46 -6.26
N LYS A 5 -13.06 11.45 -4.96
CA LYS A 5 -12.09 11.69 -3.88
C LYS A 5 -10.99 10.62 -3.88
N PHE A 6 -11.36 9.36 -4.15
CA PHE A 6 -10.40 8.27 -4.26
C PHE A 6 -9.46 8.45 -5.46
N LEU A 7 -9.99 8.81 -6.63
CA LEU A 7 -9.22 9.09 -7.84
C LEU A 7 -8.23 10.24 -7.65
N GLU A 8 -8.63 11.33 -6.99
CA GLU A 8 -7.73 12.44 -6.68
C GLU A 8 -6.61 12.04 -5.71
N SER A 9 -6.96 11.26 -4.68
CA SER A 9 -5.99 10.68 -3.75
C SER A 9 -5.00 9.77 -4.48
N TRP A 10 -5.48 8.89 -5.36
CA TRP A 10 -4.65 8.03 -6.18
C TRP A 10 -3.74 8.82 -7.11
N LYS A 11 -4.23 9.88 -7.78
CA LYS A 11 -3.39 10.77 -8.62
C LYS A 11 -2.27 11.44 -7.81
N LYS A 12 -2.53 11.80 -6.55
CA LYS A 12 -1.49 12.33 -5.65
C LYS A 12 -0.49 11.23 -5.27
N LYS A 13 -0.96 10.02 -4.96
CA LYS A 13 -0.12 8.87 -4.59
C LYS A 13 0.75 8.40 -5.76
N ARG A 14 0.20 8.32 -6.96
CA ARG A 14 0.93 7.98 -8.19
C ARG A 14 2.08 8.94 -8.47
N ARG A 15 1.89 10.25 -8.25
CA ARG A 15 2.94 11.26 -8.39
C ARG A 15 4.13 11.07 -7.42
N MET A 16 3.94 10.37 -6.31
CA MET A 16 5.04 10.04 -5.40
C MET A 16 5.98 8.96 -5.97
N GLY A 17 5.51 8.18 -6.95
CA GLY A 17 6.25 7.07 -7.55
C GLY A 17 6.15 5.76 -6.77
N PHE A 18 6.48 4.66 -7.47
CA PHE A 18 6.32 3.29 -6.99
C PHE A 18 7.01 3.02 -5.65
N PHE A 19 8.31 3.32 -5.54
CA PHE A 19 9.08 3.03 -4.34
C PHE A 19 8.56 3.77 -3.10
N LYS A 20 8.25 5.07 -3.23
CA LYS A 20 7.70 5.87 -2.12
C LYS A 20 6.31 5.40 -1.73
N PHE A 21 5.49 4.93 -2.68
CA PHE A 21 4.21 4.33 -2.38
C PHE A 21 4.37 3.03 -1.59
N CYS A 22 5.22 2.11 -2.04
CA CYS A 22 5.46 0.84 -1.35
C CYS A 22 5.96 1.05 0.08
N ILE A 23 6.83 2.05 0.30
CA ILE A 23 7.32 2.43 1.62
C ILE A 23 6.19 3.02 2.49
N LYS A 24 5.46 4.03 2.00
CA LYS A 24 4.45 4.73 2.83
C LYS A 24 3.19 3.93 3.07
N GLU A 25 2.63 3.36 2.01
CA GLU A 25 1.33 2.71 2.02
C GLU A 25 1.45 1.20 2.29
N GLY A 26 2.50 0.58 1.75
CA GLY A 26 2.80 -0.83 1.99
C GLY A 26 3.44 -1.07 3.36
N MET A 27 4.67 -0.58 3.53
CA MET A 27 5.47 -0.84 4.72
C MET A 27 4.92 -0.11 5.96
N TYR A 28 4.79 1.23 5.93
CA TYR A 28 4.42 1.98 7.13
C TYR A 28 2.93 1.96 7.47
N SER A 29 2.04 1.99 6.47
CA SER A 29 0.60 2.00 6.76
C SER A 29 0.07 0.60 7.04
N TRP A 30 0.37 -0.37 6.17
CA TRP A 30 -0.12 -1.73 6.34
C TRP A 30 0.83 -2.59 7.19
N GLY A 31 2.12 -2.67 6.83
CA GLY A 31 3.09 -3.52 7.53
C GLY A 31 3.28 -3.18 9.01
N LEU A 32 3.46 -1.91 9.36
CA LEU A 32 3.60 -1.49 10.76
C LEU A 32 2.32 -1.78 11.56
N PHE A 33 1.16 -1.42 11.00
CA PHE A 33 -0.12 -1.62 11.65
C PHE A 33 -0.40 -3.11 11.87
N SER A 34 -0.25 -3.94 10.83
CA SER A 34 -0.44 -5.38 10.92
C SER A 34 0.53 -6.04 11.88
N GLY A 35 1.79 -5.62 11.92
CA GLY A 35 2.78 -6.13 12.88
C GLY A 35 2.41 -5.84 14.33
N ILE A 36 1.97 -4.61 14.62
CA ILE A 36 1.48 -4.22 15.94
C ILE A 36 0.23 -5.03 16.30
N THR A 37 -0.77 -5.07 15.43
CA THR A 37 -2.02 -5.80 15.67
C THR A 37 -1.77 -7.29 15.89
N TYR A 38 -0.96 -7.92 15.03
CA TYR A 38 -0.61 -9.33 15.15
C TYR A 38 0.03 -9.65 16.49
N TYR A 39 1.01 -8.84 16.90
CA TYR A 39 1.70 -9.05 18.17
C TYR A 39 0.75 -8.96 19.36
N PHE A 40 -0.04 -7.88 19.45
CA PHE A 40 -1.01 -7.72 20.55
C PHE A 40 -2.07 -8.81 20.56
N PHE A 41 -2.55 -9.22 19.38
CA PHE A 41 -3.52 -10.30 19.26
C PHE A 41 -2.89 -11.61 19.73
N SER A 42 -1.70 -11.97 19.24
CA SER A 42 -1.00 -13.19 19.64
C SER A 42 -0.73 -13.23 21.15
N SER A 43 -0.23 -12.14 21.74
CA SER A 43 0.01 -12.08 23.19
C SER A 43 -1.29 -12.20 23.99
N PHE A 44 -2.39 -11.61 23.50
CA PHE A 44 -3.69 -11.70 24.18
C PHE A 44 -4.26 -13.13 24.19
N PHE A 45 -4.13 -13.88 23.09
CA PHE A 45 -4.68 -15.23 22.99
C PHE A 45 -3.78 -16.31 23.60
N ASN A 46 -2.47 -16.15 23.54
CA ASN A 46 -1.53 -17.17 24.05
C ASN A 46 -1.18 -16.97 25.53
N GLY A 47 -1.50 -15.80 26.12
CA GLY A 47 -1.11 -15.47 27.48
C GLY A 47 0.40 -15.28 27.66
N ASP A 48 1.14 -15.11 26.56
CA ASP A 48 2.59 -14.90 26.57
C ASP A 48 2.95 -13.56 27.23
N THR A 49 4.05 -13.54 27.97
CA THR A 49 4.63 -12.31 28.48
C THR A 49 5.07 -11.40 27.33
N ILE A 50 4.72 -10.12 27.42
CA ILE A 50 5.10 -9.12 26.42
C ILE A 50 6.64 -9.00 26.40
N SER A 51 7.24 -9.42 25.29
CA SER A 51 8.67 -9.39 25.03
C SER A 51 8.98 -8.36 23.94
N LEU A 52 9.84 -7.39 24.26
CA LEU A 52 10.26 -6.36 23.32
C LEU A 52 10.95 -6.96 22.07
N LYS A 53 11.68 -8.08 22.24
CA LYS A 53 12.35 -8.76 21.13
C LYS A 53 11.34 -9.31 20.13
N ASP A 54 10.29 -9.95 20.62
CA ASP A 54 9.27 -10.57 19.78
C ASP A 54 8.38 -9.50 19.12
N PHE A 55 8.14 -8.37 19.80
CA PHE A 55 7.48 -7.21 19.22
C PHE A 55 8.26 -6.62 18.03
N VAL A 56 9.55 -6.37 18.22
CA VAL A 56 10.42 -5.84 17.15
C VAL A 56 10.53 -6.83 16.00
N LEU A 57 10.61 -8.13 16.29
CA LEU A 57 10.64 -9.18 15.27
C LEU A 57 9.35 -9.22 14.46
N ALA A 58 8.18 -9.22 15.12
CA ALA A 58 6.88 -9.21 14.46
C ALA A 58 6.74 -7.98 13.54
N ILE A 59 7.03 -6.78 14.04
CA ILE A 59 7.00 -5.57 13.23
C ILE A 59 7.95 -5.69 12.04
N SER A 60 9.20 -6.12 12.25
CA SER A 60 10.19 -6.22 11.17
C SER A 60 9.73 -7.15 10.05
N ILE A 61 9.15 -8.30 10.39
CA ILE A 61 8.59 -9.26 9.43
C ILE A 61 7.45 -8.61 8.63
N PHE A 62 6.48 -8.00 9.32
CA PHE A 62 5.33 -7.40 8.65
C PHE A 62 5.68 -6.13 7.87
N LEU A 63 6.71 -5.37 8.27
CA LEU A 63 7.24 -4.25 7.47
C LEU A 63 7.80 -4.74 6.14
N VAL A 64 8.60 -5.81 6.15
CA VAL A 64 9.16 -6.40 4.92
C VAL A 64 8.04 -6.95 4.03
N ILE A 65 7.11 -7.71 4.59
CA ILE A 65 5.95 -8.25 3.85
C ILE A 65 5.11 -7.10 3.29
N GLY A 66 4.82 -6.07 4.09
CA GLY A 66 4.05 -4.91 3.67
C GLY A 66 4.74 -4.11 2.56
N GLY A 67 6.06 -3.93 2.65
CA GLY A 67 6.83 -3.20 1.66
C GLY A 67 7.06 -3.96 0.35
N VAL A 68 7.33 -5.26 0.42
CA VAL A 68 7.76 -6.08 -0.73
C VAL A 68 6.59 -6.79 -1.42
N LEU A 69 5.58 -7.23 -0.67
CA LEU A 69 4.43 -7.94 -1.23
C LEU A 69 3.23 -7.01 -1.37
N TRP A 70 2.79 -6.39 -0.27
CA TRP A 70 1.55 -5.62 -0.26
C TRP A 70 1.63 -4.32 -1.06
N GLY A 71 2.71 -3.55 -0.88
CA GLY A 71 2.94 -2.29 -1.59
C GLY A 71 2.88 -2.44 -3.11
N PRO A 72 3.67 -3.35 -3.71
CA PRO A 72 3.63 -3.59 -5.15
C PRO A 72 2.28 -4.12 -5.62
N LEU A 73 1.70 -5.09 -4.91
CA LEU A 73 0.38 -5.64 -5.25
C LEU A 73 -0.67 -4.53 -5.34
N MET A 74 -0.74 -3.67 -4.32
CA MET A 74 -1.69 -2.56 -4.30
C MET A 74 -1.39 -1.50 -5.34
N TRP A 75 -0.12 -1.23 -5.61
CA TRP A 75 0.26 -0.32 -6.68
C TRP A 75 -0.24 -0.83 -8.04
N PHE A 76 0.00 -2.09 -8.38
CA PHE A 76 -0.43 -2.67 -9.65
C PHE A 76 -1.95 -2.79 -9.73
N TYR A 77 -2.61 -3.18 -8.64
CA TYR A 77 -4.08 -3.19 -8.58
C TYR A 77 -4.66 -1.80 -8.85
N CYS A 78 -4.15 -0.78 -8.16
CA CYS A 78 -4.61 0.59 -8.33
C CYS A 78 -4.25 1.15 -9.72
N GLN A 79 -3.09 0.79 -10.27
CA GLN A 79 -2.70 1.19 -11.60
C GLN A 79 -3.63 0.58 -12.65
N LYS A 80 -3.98 -0.71 -12.53
CA LYS A 80 -4.90 -1.39 -13.44
C LYS A 80 -6.33 -0.86 -13.36
N HIS A 81 -6.87 -0.65 -12.16
CA HIS A 81 -8.27 -0.23 -12.00
C HIS A 81 -8.49 1.28 -12.19
N PHE A 82 -7.56 2.14 -11.76
CA PHE A 82 -7.80 3.59 -11.71
C PHE A 82 -7.06 4.39 -12.78
N THR A 83 -6.11 3.78 -13.52
CA THR A 83 -5.57 4.43 -14.73
C THR A 83 -6.61 4.39 -15.86
N ASP A 84 -7.38 3.31 -15.94
CA ASP A 84 -8.47 3.14 -16.91
C ASP A 84 -9.60 4.15 -16.66
N LEU A 85 -10.02 4.31 -15.39
CA LEU A 85 -11.00 5.32 -14.96
C LEU A 85 -10.54 6.78 -15.11
N SER A 86 -9.26 7.03 -15.42
CA SER A 86 -8.70 8.38 -15.58
C SER A 86 -8.92 8.98 -16.97
N GLY A 87 -9.54 8.27 -17.92
CA GLY A 87 -9.94 8.84 -19.22
C GLY A 87 -8.80 9.42 -20.06
N LYS A 88 -7.60 8.84 -19.97
CA LYS A 88 -6.43 9.09 -20.84
C LYS A 88 -5.60 7.80 -20.90
N ASP A 89 -6.09 6.76 -21.59
CA ASP A 89 -5.66 6.47 -22.98
C ASP A 89 -6.41 7.16 -24.12
N PHE A 90 -7.42 7.99 -23.85
CA PHE A 90 -8.15 8.73 -24.90
C PHE A 90 -7.38 9.91 -25.57
N ARG A 91 -6.05 10.04 -25.40
CA ARG A 91 -5.30 11.22 -25.87
C ARG A 91 -3.90 10.97 -26.41
N ILE A 92 -3.58 9.80 -26.95
CA ILE A 92 -2.43 9.65 -27.84
C ILE A 92 -2.82 8.70 -28.97
N ASP A 93 -3.61 9.16 -29.94
CA ASP A 93 -3.76 8.49 -31.26
C ASP A 93 -4.45 9.38 -32.31
N HIS A 94 -5.14 10.45 -31.91
CA HIS A 94 -5.88 11.31 -32.86
C HIS A 94 -5.21 12.66 -33.16
N LEU A 95 -4.02 12.93 -32.61
CA LEU A 95 -3.28 14.19 -32.84
C LEU A 95 -1.86 13.98 -33.39
N VAL A 96 -1.53 12.75 -33.81
CA VAL A 96 -0.30 12.45 -34.56
C VAL A 96 -0.67 11.66 -35.80
N LYS A 97 -1.37 12.32 -36.72
CA LYS A 97 -1.38 12.01 -38.15
C LYS A 97 -1.72 13.31 -38.87
N ASN A 98 -0.66 13.90 -39.42
CA ASN A 98 -0.70 14.95 -40.43
C ASN A 98 -1.62 14.55 -41.59
#